data_AF-F2CFX1-F1
#
_entry.id   AF-F2CFX1-F1
#
_cell.length_a   1.000
_cell.length_b   1.000
_cell.length_c   1.000
_cell.angle_alpha   90.00
_cell.angle_beta   90.00
_cell.angle_gamma   90.00
#
_symmetry.space_group_name_H-M   'P 1'
#
loop_
_entity.id
_entity.type
_entity.pdbx_description
1 polymer ?
#
loop_
_entity_poly.entity_id
_entity_poly.type
_entity_poly.pdbx_seq_one_letter_code
_entity_poly.pdbx_strand_id
1 'polypeptide(L)'
;MKWSKTKSLITLLVLAGLSLVSWTLYRYYNEQYYGQYSQYTGKAEIDDYEIIADGAGAIVHWTSTTPDEDKKMDEFGSHFRDKIDQKSSRYILRQNIKLKELPYRLMERPSDGAYWTLSVYHINDKKIEEEKEIDLYKVVESYNSNYLPAELGGIYTWQGQDYLWIEIRDLENPQETRPLFLNLKSRKLEENEILAQDDMRKPFIRLATNWDQKASGIYTTTPGGEVRIDKSVLGQTQFDSSSKAYKLLEKKGTTVFLLNSKNSAESFSREAAVYSLLMPDTVNVYEAVTIPPEVSVDSQEHIVNSKEEFDRYYDLEKAKKVYHETE
;
A
#
# COMPACT_ATOMS: atom_id res chain seq x y z
N MET A 1 37.79 54.06 15.12
CA MET A 1 38.86 53.36 14.38
C MET A 1 38.41 53.16 12.93
N LYS A 2 39.00 53.85 11.93
CA LYS A 2 38.59 53.71 10.52
C LYS A 2 39.10 52.38 9.97
N TRP A 3 38.20 51.51 9.52
CA TRP A 3 38.54 50.22 8.93
C TRP A 3 39.18 50.45 7.55
N SER A 4 40.35 49.87 7.27
CA SER A 4 41.00 50.02 5.97
C SER A 4 40.36 49.10 4.94
N LYS A 5 40.32 49.53 3.67
CA LYS A 5 39.77 48.72 2.56
C LYS A 5 40.38 47.31 2.52
N THR A 6 41.67 47.17 2.82
CA THR A 6 42.38 45.89 2.92
C THR A 6 41.88 45.02 4.07
N LYS A 7 41.63 45.59 5.26
CA LYS A 7 41.08 44.84 6.41
C LYS A 7 39.66 44.36 6.10
N SER A 8 38.82 45.20 5.50
CA SER A 8 37.47 44.81 5.07
C SER A 8 37.47 43.70 4.01
N LEU A 9 38.38 43.74 3.04
CA LEU A 9 38.53 42.68 2.03
C LEU A 9 38.96 41.34 2.65
N ILE A 10 39.94 41.36 3.56
CA ILE A 10 40.40 40.17 4.28
C ILE A 10 39.26 39.58 5.11
N THR A 11 38.51 40.42 5.84
CA THR A 11 37.36 39.95 6.62
C THR A 11 36.29 39.31 5.73
N LEU A 12 35.98 39.90 4.57
CA LEU A 12 35.06 39.31 3.60
C LEU A 12 35.53 37.96 3.08
N LEU A 13 36.82 37.82 2.76
CA LEU A 13 37.40 36.54 2.31
C LEU A 13 37.36 35.47 3.40
N VAL A 14 37.64 35.84 4.65
CA VAL A 14 37.54 34.91 5.79
C VAL A 14 36.09 34.46 6.00
N LEU A 15 35.12 35.38 5.95
CA LEU A 15 33.70 35.04 6.06
C LEU A 15 33.23 34.16 4.91
N ALA A 16 33.66 34.44 3.68
CA ALA A 16 33.35 33.60 2.52
C ALA A 16 33.98 32.20 2.66
N GLY A 17 35.23 32.11 3.11
CA GLY A 17 35.91 30.84 3.37
C GLY A 17 35.23 30.01 4.45
N LEU A 18 34.86 30.63 5.58
CA LEU A 18 34.12 29.95 6.66
C LEU A 18 32.73 29.51 6.21
N SER A 19 32.05 30.31 5.39
CA SER A 19 30.75 29.95 4.82
C SER A 19 30.87 28.75 3.90
N LEU A 20 31.91 28.72 3.04
CA LEU A 20 32.18 27.59 2.15
C LEU A 20 32.49 26.32 2.95
N VAL A 21 33.35 26.39 3.98
CA VAL A 21 33.68 25.25 4.85
C VAL A 21 32.44 24.75 5.61
N SER A 22 31.62 25.67 6.13
CA SER A 22 30.38 25.30 6.83
C SER A 22 29.41 24.61 5.88
N TRP A 23 29.29 25.11 4.65
CA TRP A 23 28.45 24.50 3.61
C TRP A 23 28.95 23.13 3.16
N THR A 24 30.26 22.94 2.97
CA THR A 24 30.83 21.64 2.61
C THR A 24 30.67 20.62 3.73
N LEU A 25 30.88 21.01 4.98
CA LEU A 25 30.62 20.15 6.14
C LEU A 25 29.14 19.79 6.24
N TYR A 26 28.23 20.78 6.11
CA TYR A 26 26.80 20.54 6.09
C TYR A 26 26.42 19.50 5.03
N ARG A 27 26.89 19.67 3.79
CA ARG A 27 26.65 18.70 2.73
C ARG A 27 27.19 17.32 3.07
N TYR A 28 28.46 17.23 3.47
CA TYR A 28 29.10 15.97 3.82
C TYR A 28 28.33 15.21 4.90
N TYR A 29 27.95 15.88 6.00
CA TYR A 29 27.19 15.23 7.08
C TYR A 29 25.81 14.75 6.62
N ASN A 30 25.08 15.53 5.82
CA ASN A 30 23.76 15.13 5.34
C ASN A 30 23.85 14.01 4.29
N GLU A 31 24.82 14.06 3.38
CA GLU A 31 25.07 12.99 2.40
C GLU A 31 25.41 11.66 3.10
N GLN A 32 26.21 11.69 4.17
CA GLN A 32 26.48 10.49 4.97
C GLN A 32 25.24 10.01 5.75
N TYR A 33 24.48 10.92 6.37
CA TYR A 33 23.34 10.54 7.18
C TYR A 33 22.15 10.05 6.35
N TYR A 34 21.77 10.75 5.27
CA TYR A 34 20.61 10.41 4.46
C TYR A 34 20.94 9.41 3.35
N GLY A 35 22.15 9.46 2.80
CA GLY A 35 22.63 8.53 1.77
C GLY A 35 22.76 7.08 2.24
N GLN A 36 22.73 6.82 3.56
CA GLN A 36 22.79 5.45 4.09
C GLN A 36 21.46 4.69 3.99
N TYR A 37 20.32 5.37 3.72
CA TYR A 37 19.01 4.73 3.67
C TYR A 37 18.65 4.39 2.22
N SER A 38 18.63 3.09 1.88
CA SER A 38 18.21 2.63 0.56
C SER A 38 16.69 2.53 0.41
N GLN A 39 15.94 2.48 1.52
CA GLN A 39 14.48 2.41 1.52
C GLN A 39 13.91 3.60 2.28
N TYR A 40 13.09 4.42 1.63
CA TYR A 40 12.44 5.54 2.30
C TYR A 40 11.11 5.94 1.64
N THR A 41 10.05 5.94 2.43
CA THR A 41 8.70 6.32 1.96
C THR A 41 8.14 7.54 2.69
N GLY A 42 8.87 8.07 3.69
CA GLY A 42 8.40 9.08 4.62
C GLY A 42 7.16 8.63 5.39
N LYS A 43 6.61 9.54 6.21
CA LYS A 43 5.31 9.35 6.85
C LYS A 43 4.27 10.24 6.18
N ALA A 44 3.06 9.72 6.03
CA ALA A 44 1.94 10.48 5.52
C ALA A 44 0.64 10.08 6.20
N GLU A 45 -0.32 10.99 6.18
CA GLU A 45 -1.66 10.81 6.70
C GLU A 45 -2.72 11.07 5.61
N ILE A 46 -3.93 10.55 5.83
CA ILE A 46 -5.08 10.83 4.98
C ILE A 46 -5.66 12.17 5.39
N ASP A 47 -5.55 13.19 4.53
CA ASP A 47 -6.16 14.50 4.76
C ASP A 47 -7.54 14.64 4.09
N ASP A 48 -7.79 13.88 3.02
CA ASP A 48 -9.07 13.88 2.33
C ASP A 48 -9.33 12.54 1.61
N TYR A 49 -10.59 12.12 1.57
CA TYR A 49 -10.99 10.86 0.93
C TYR A 49 -12.45 10.84 0.47
N GLU A 50 -12.77 9.89 -0.40
CA GLU A 50 -14.14 9.54 -0.74
C GLU A 50 -14.29 8.03 -0.93
N ILE A 51 -15.26 7.45 -0.22
CA ILE A 51 -15.66 6.06 -0.45
C ILE A 51 -16.57 5.99 -1.67
N ILE A 52 -16.25 5.09 -2.60
CA ILE A 52 -16.94 4.91 -3.88
C ILE A 52 -17.47 3.48 -4.03
N ALA A 53 -18.29 3.25 -5.06
CA ALA A 53 -18.81 1.93 -5.41
C ALA A 53 -19.39 1.15 -4.21
N ASP A 54 -20.22 1.83 -3.41
CA ASP A 54 -20.84 1.27 -2.20
C ASP A 54 -19.87 0.61 -1.20
N GLY A 55 -18.68 1.18 -1.07
CA GLY A 55 -17.67 0.67 -0.13
C GLY A 55 -16.72 -0.33 -0.76
N ALA A 56 -16.83 -0.61 -2.07
CA ALA A 56 -15.87 -1.43 -2.80
C ALA A 56 -14.54 -0.71 -3.09
N GLY A 57 -14.53 0.63 -3.08
CA GLY A 57 -13.32 1.40 -3.28
C GLY A 57 -13.24 2.67 -2.44
N ALA A 58 -12.03 3.23 -2.34
CA ALA A 58 -11.78 4.52 -1.72
C ALA A 58 -10.79 5.33 -2.55
N ILE A 59 -11.10 6.60 -2.82
CA ILE A 59 -10.16 7.57 -3.36
C ILE A 59 -9.53 8.30 -2.18
N VAL A 60 -8.23 8.17 -1.99
CA VAL A 60 -7.51 8.66 -0.81
C VAL A 60 -6.40 9.60 -1.24
N HIS A 61 -6.41 10.82 -0.70
CA HIS A 61 -5.30 11.76 -0.83
C HIS A 61 -4.41 11.66 0.41
N TRP A 62 -3.09 11.65 0.17
CA TRP A 62 -2.09 11.55 1.21
C TRP A 62 -1.32 12.86 1.34
N THR A 63 -1.12 13.33 2.57
CA THR A 63 -0.24 14.46 2.88
C THR A 63 0.94 14.01 3.74
N SER A 64 2.15 14.49 3.43
CA SER A 64 3.33 14.13 4.22
C SER A 64 3.29 14.77 5.60
N THR A 65 3.56 13.98 6.63
CA THR A 65 3.75 14.45 8.01
C THR A 65 5.22 14.72 8.34
N THR A 66 6.12 14.37 7.42
CA THR A 66 7.57 14.58 7.54
C THR A 66 8.18 15.34 6.34
N PRO A 67 7.59 16.48 5.90
CA PRO A 67 7.96 17.12 4.64
C PRO A 67 9.41 17.63 4.60
N ASP A 68 9.99 17.98 5.75
CA ASP A 68 11.38 18.42 5.81
C ASP A 68 12.38 17.25 5.77
N GLU A 69 12.01 16.07 6.29
CA GLU A 69 12.81 14.86 6.09
C GLU A 69 12.71 14.40 4.63
N ASP A 70 11.52 14.48 4.02
CA ASP A 70 11.32 14.13 2.61
C ASP A 70 12.21 14.96 1.68
N LYS A 71 12.29 16.28 1.91
CA LYS A 71 13.17 17.16 1.12
C LYS A 71 14.64 16.79 1.28
N LYS A 72 15.09 16.48 2.50
CA LYS A 72 16.49 16.10 2.75
C LYS A 72 16.82 14.74 2.14
N MET A 73 15.90 13.79 2.20
CA MET A 73 16.02 12.50 1.52
C MET A 73 16.09 12.69 0.00
N ASP A 74 15.30 13.60 -0.58
CA ASP A 74 15.40 13.94 -2.01
C ASP A 74 16.70 14.64 -2.38
N GLU A 75 17.22 15.51 -1.50
CA GLU A 75 18.43 16.28 -1.78
C GLU A 75 19.73 15.45 -1.62
N PHE A 76 19.78 14.57 -0.62
CA PHE A 76 21.01 13.90 -0.18
C PHE A 76 20.97 12.37 -0.27
N GLY A 77 19.78 11.78 -0.44
CA GLY A 77 19.58 10.33 -0.45
C GLY A 77 19.65 9.71 -1.85
N SER A 78 19.68 8.38 -1.88
CA SER A 78 19.47 7.58 -3.08
C SER A 78 18.64 6.36 -2.68
N HIS A 79 17.33 6.57 -2.58
CA HIS A 79 16.41 5.60 -1.99
C HIS A 79 15.31 5.17 -2.96
N PHE A 80 14.82 3.95 -2.74
CA PHE A 80 13.56 3.48 -3.33
C PHE A 80 12.39 4.05 -2.52
N ARG A 81 11.44 4.67 -3.24
CA ARG A 81 10.21 5.25 -2.69
C ARG A 81 8.98 4.34 -2.82
N ASP A 82 9.12 3.25 -3.57
CA ASP A 82 7.98 2.37 -3.84
C ASP A 82 7.62 1.57 -2.60
N LYS A 83 6.32 1.54 -2.34
CA LYS A 83 5.69 0.75 -1.30
C LYS A 83 4.42 0.13 -1.86
N ILE A 84 3.99 -0.92 -1.19
CA ILE A 84 2.72 -1.58 -1.48
C ILE A 84 1.87 -1.39 -0.23
N ASP A 85 0.89 -0.50 -0.25
CA ASP A 85 -0.02 -0.34 0.88
C ASP A 85 -0.97 -1.54 0.94
N GLN A 86 -1.35 -1.95 2.16
CA GLN A 86 -2.22 -3.09 2.39
C GLN A 86 -3.66 -2.64 2.64
N LYS A 87 -4.61 -3.50 2.30
CA LYS A 87 -6.03 -3.16 2.34
C LYS A 87 -6.92 -4.38 2.52
N SER A 88 -8.08 -4.16 3.12
CA SER A 88 -9.22 -5.09 3.16
C SER A 88 -10.50 -4.29 2.90
N SER A 89 -11.66 -4.92 3.08
CA SER A 89 -12.93 -4.20 3.11
C SER A 89 -13.09 -3.30 4.34
N ARG A 90 -12.27 -3.49 5.38
CA ARG A 90 -12.33 -2.77 6.67
C ARG A 90 -11.08 -1.98 7.02
N TYR A 91 -9.95 -2.17 6.33
CA TYR A 91 -8.71 -1.48 6.66
C TYR A 91 -7.99 -0.95 5.41
N ILE A 92 -7.31 0.18 5.59
CA ILE A 92 -6.24 0.67 4.73
C ILE A 92 -5.00 0.83 5.61
N LEU A 93 -3.89 0.24 5.21
CA LEU A 93 -2.61 0.29 5.92
C LEU A 93 -1.57 0.93 5.01
N ARG A 94 -1.00 2.05 5.43
CA ARG A 94 0.12 2.68 4.73
C ARG A 94 1.44 2.19 5.30
N GLN A 95 2.34 1.72 4.45
CA GLN A 95 3.70 1.39 4.88
C GLN A 95 4.57 2.66 5.01
N ASN A 96 5.10 2.92 6.21
CA ASN A 96 6.13 3.93 6.43
C ASN A 96 7.47 3.23 6.65
N ILE A 97 8.44 3.47 5.78
CA ILE A 97 9.75 2.78 5.78
C ILE A 97 10.85 3.83 5.79
N LYS A 98 11.85 3.62 6.65
CA LYS A 98 13.17 4.24 6.58
C LYS A 98 14.22 3.23 7.02
N LEU A 99 14.83 2.55 6.06
CA LEU A 99 15.76 1.44 6.31
C LEU A 99 17.02 1.55 5.44
N LYS A 100 18.13 1.01 5.95
CA LYS A 100 19.41 0.99 5.23
C LYS A 100 19.43 -0.01 4.08
N GLU A 101 18.63 -1.06 4.18
CA GLU A 101 18.52 -2.15 3.21
C GLU A 101 17.05 -2.57 3.09
N LEU A 102 16.72 -3.36 2.07
CA LEU A 102 15.43 -4.05 1.95
C LEU A 102 15.16 -4.88 3.22
N PRO A 103 13.91 -4.92 3.73
CA PRO A 103 13.65 -5.59 5.01
C PRO A 103 14.07 -7.07 5.03
N TYR A 104 13.81 -7.82 3.96
CA TYR A 104 14.27 -9.21 3.82
C TYR A 104 15.79 -9.38 3.73
N ARG A 105 16.62 -8.33 3.76
CA ARG A 105 18.09 -8.46 3.81
C ARG A 105 18.68 -8.01 5.13
N LEU A 106 17.86 -7.46 6.02
CA LEU A 106 18.31 -7.09 7.34
C LEU A 106 18.64 -8.35 8.14
N MET A 107 19.85 -8.34 8.72
CA MET A 107 20.37 -9.40 9.60
C MET A 107 20.40 -8.96 11.06
N GLU A 108 20.09 -7.71 11.33
CA GLU A 108 20.13 -7.09 12.64
C GLU A 108 18.94 -6.15 12.79
N ARG A 109 18.54 -5.88 14.04
CA ARG A 109 17.51 -4.88 14.32
C ARG A 109 18.00 -3.51 13.82
N PRO A 110 17.12 -2.69 13.23
CA PRO A 110 17.52 -1.38 12.74
C PRO A 110 18.07 -0.49 13.87
N SER A 111 19.09 0.31 13.53
CA SER A 111 19.66 1.31 14.45
C SER A 111 18.69 2.46 14.72
N ASP A 112 18.98 3.27 15.75
CA ASP A 112 18.23 4.49 16.08
C ASP A 112 17.94 5.37 14.85
N GLY A 113 16.67 5.75 14.72
CA GLY A 113 16.15 6.57 13.63
C GLY A 113 15.57 5.77 12.45
N ALA A 114 15.94 4.51 12.26
CA ALA A 114 15.30 3.64 11.26
C ALA A 114 13.94 3.12 11.76
N TYR A 115 13.00 2.91 10.83
CA TYR A 115 11.66 2.45 11.18
C TYR A 115 11.01 1.66 10.05
N TRP A 116 10.12 0.74 10.45
CA TRP A 116 9.12 0.14 9.57
C TRP A 116 7.81 0.06 10.33
N THR A 117 6.89 0.96 10.00
CA THR A 117 5.63 1.16 10.72
C THR A 117 4.44 1.17 9.78
N LEU A 118 3.25 0.89 10.28
CA LEU A 118 2.00 0.95 9.54
C LEU A 118 1.09 2.04 10.10
N SER A 119 0.80 3.06 9.30
CA SER A 119 -0.35 3.94 9.59
C SER A 119 -1.61 3.14 9.32
N VAL A 120 -2.50 3.03 10.30
CA VAL A 120 -3.66 2.15 10.24
C VAL A 120 -4.92 2.98 10.17
N TYR A 121 -5.75 2.68 9.18
CA TYR A 121 -7.05 3.31 9.04
C TYR A 121 -8.13 2.22 8.98
N HIS A 122 -9.11 2.34 9.86
CA HIS A 122 -10.26 1.45 9.90
C HIS A 122 -11.46 2.08 9.19
N ILE A 123 -12.24 1.26 8.50
CA ILE A 123 -13.38 1.68 7.69
C ILE A 123 -14.65 1.23 8.40
N ASN A 124 -15.40 2.21 8.91
CA ASN A 124 -16.67 2.05 9.60
C ASN A 124 -17.75 2.86 8.88
N ASP A 125 -18.82 2.23 8.41
CA ASP A 125 -19.98 2.91 7.81
C ASP A 125 -19.60 3.97 6.74
N LYS A 126 -18.72 3.60 5.81
CA LYS A 126 -18.16 4.47 4.75
C LYS A 126 -17.33 5.67 5.28
N LYS A 127 -16.86 5.63 6.52
CA LYS A 127 -15.89 6.56 7.08
C LYS A 127 -14.56 5.89 7.32
N ILE A 128 -13.49 6.62 7.08
CA ILE A 128 -12.12 6.20 7.36
C ILE A 128 -11.68 6.88 8.66
N GLU A 129 -11.29 6.08 9.63
CA GLU A 129 -10.87 6.52 10.97
C GLU A 129 -9.42 6.08 11.21
N GLU A 130 -8.55 7.02 11.58
CA GLU A 130 -7.16 6.70 11.93
C GLU A 130 -7.10 5.96 13.27
N GLU A 131 -6.29 4.91 13.32
CA GLU A 131 -5.95 4.18 14.52
C GLU A 131 -4.46 4.32 14.85
N LYS A 132 -4.08 3.87 16.04
CA LYS A 132 -2.69 3.89 16.48
C LYS A 132 -1.77 3.16 15.49
N GLU A 133 -0.69 3.83 15.11
CA GLU A 133 0.38 3.30 14.27
C GLU A 133 0.95 1.99 14.86
N ILE A 134 1.20 1.00 14.01
CA ILE A 134 1.90 -0.23 14.39
C ILE A 134 3.39 -0.08 14.10
N ASP A 135 4.22 -0.46 15.06
CA ASP A 135 5.65 -0.68 14.86
C ASP A 135 5.89 -2.18 14.63
N LEU A 136 6.28 -2.55 13.41
CA LEU A 136 6.40 -3.96 13.02
C LEU A 136 7.51 -4.69 13.77
N TYR A 137 8.62 -4.01 14.07
CA TYR A 137 9.70 -4.60 14.85
C TYR A 137 9.26 -4.87 16.28
N LYS A 138 8.53 -3.94 16.91
CA LYS A 138 7.99 -4.16 18.27
C LYS A 138 6.96 -5.28 18.31
N VAL A 139 6.06 -5.34 17.31
CA VAL A 139 5.05 -6.40 17.24
C VAL A 139 5.70 -7.77 17.08
N VAL A 140 6.66 -7.92 16.16
CA VAL A 140 7.39 -9.18 15.96
C VAL A 140 8.24 -9.54 17.18
N GLU A 141 8.95 -8.57 17.77
CA GLU A 141 9.75 -8.78 18.99
C GLU A 141 8.91 -9.25 20.18
N SER A 142 7.71 -8.70 20.33
CA SER A 142 6.79 -9.10 21.40
C SER A 142 6.29 -10.53 21.24
N TYR A 143 6.26 -11.06 20.01
CA TYR A 143 5.95 -12.45 19.72
C TYR A 143 7.17 -13.35 19.98
N ASN A 144 8.33 -12.98 19.43
CA ASN A 144 9.60 -13.65 19.67
C ASN A 144 10.77 -12.70 19.38
N SER A 145 11.65 -12.50 20.36
CA SER A 145 12.81 -11.60 20.24
C SER A 145 13.85 -12.04 19.21
N ASN A 146 13.85 -13.32 18.82
CA ASN A 146 14.76 -13.85 17.80
C ASN A 146 14.27 -13.57 16.37
N TYR A 147 13.09 -12.96 16.20
CA TYR A 147 12.52 -12.71 14.88
C TYR A 147 12.60 -11.25 14.42
N LEU A 148 12.69 -11.09 13.10
CA LEU A 148 12.51 -9.83 12.38
C LEU A 148 11.39 -9.95 11.34
N PRO A 149 10.59 -8.88 11.11
CA PRO A 149 9.75 -8.81 9.92
C PRO A 149 10.63 -8.74 8.67
N ALA A 150 10.29 -9.51 7.65
CA ALA A 150 11.03 -9.61 6.40
C ALA A 150 10.20 -9.14 5.19
N GLU A 151 8.89 -9.39 5.18
CA GLU A 151 7.98 -9.00 4.10
C GLU A 151 6.55 -8.81 4.62
N LEU A 152 5.77 -7.97 3.91
CA LEU A 152 4.34 -7.85 4.13
C LEU A 152 3.56 -8.34 2.92
N GLY A 153 2.48 -9.05 3.19
CA GLY A 153 1.60 -9.65 2.21
C GLY A 153 0.26 -8.94 2.18
N GLY A 154 -0.76 -9.65 1.73
CA GLY A 154 -2.14 -9.15 1.77
C GLY A 154 -2.76 -9.21 3.17
N ILE A 155 -3.91 -8.57 3.31
CA ILE A 155 -4.79 -8.77 4.47
C ILE A 155 -5.78 -9.88 4.12
N TYR A 156 -5.89 -10.86 5.00
CA TYR A 156 -6.84 -11.98 4.92
C TYR A 156 -8.01 -11.73 5.86
N THR A 157 -9.22 -12.04 5.41
CA THR A 157 -10.39 -12.13 6.29
C THR A 157 -10.52 -13.56 6.77
N TRP A 158 -10.57 -13.77 8.08
CA TRP A 158 -10.75 -15.08 8.69
C TRP A 158 -11.63 -14.99 9.93
N GLN A 159 -12.70 -15.79 9.99
CA GLN A 159 -13.64 -15.81 11.12
C GLN A 159 -14.14 -14.41 11.53
N GLY A 160 -14.40 -13.54 10.54
CA GLY A 160 -14.88 -12.17 10.75
C GLY A 160 -13.83 -11.17 11.24
N GLN A 161 -12.55 -11.55 11.28
CA GLN A 161 -11.43 -10.68 11.65
C GLN A 161 -10.46 -10.52 10.48
N ASP A 162 -9.69 -9.43 10.49
CA ASP A 162 -8.67 -9.15 9.47
C ASP A 162 -7.27 -9.40 9.99
N TYR A 163 -6.48 -10.10 9.18
CA TYR A 163 -5.14 -10.55 9.49
C TYR A 163 -4.18 -10.11 8.41
N LEU A 164 -3.19 -9.29 8.77
CA LEU A 164 -2.09 -8.95 7.88
C LEU A 164 -1.07 -10.10 7.87
N TRP A 165 -0.77 -10.64 6.70
CA TRP A 165 0.33 -11.60 6.54
C TRP A 165 1.67 -10.88 6.67
N ILE A 166 2.56 -11.45 7.49
CA ILE A 166 3.92 -10.97 7.73
C ILE A 166 4.85 -12.17 7.61
N GLU A 167 5.76 -12.12 6.64
CA GLU A 167 6.88 -13.06 6.61
C GLU A 167 7.87 -12.64 7.70
N ILE A 168 8.19 -13.57 8.60
CA ILE A 168 9.23 -13.36 9.60
C ILE A 168 10.49 -14.15 9.25
N ARG A 169 11.61 -13.66 9.74
CA ARG A 169 12.92 -14.32 9.65
C ARG A 169 13.47 -14.60 11.04
N ASP A 170 14.10 -15.75 11.19
CA ASP A 170 14.96 -16.08 12.34
C ASP A 170 16.34 -15.41 12.26
N LEU A 171 16.76 -14.73 13.31
CA LEU A 171 18.09 -14.11 13.42
C LEU A 171 19.22 -15.14 13.58
N GLU A 172 18.95 -16.26 14.24
CA GLU A 172 19.91 -17.36 14.43
C GLU A 172 20.03 -18.19 13.15
N ASN A 173 18.92 -18.37 12.43
CA ASN A 173 18.86 -19.09 11.15
C ASN A 173 18.20 -18.24 10.04
N PRO A 174 18.91 -17.25 9.43
CA PRO A 174 18.31 -16.32 8.46
C PRO A 174 17.67 -16.91 7.20
N GLN A 175 17.95 -18.17 6.89
CA GLN A 175 17.34 -18.91 5.78
C GLN A 175 15.96 -19.47 6.13
N GLU A 176 15.64 -19.56 7.42
CA GLU A 176 14.33 -19.99 7.89
C GLU A 176 13.41 -18.77 7.96
N THR A 177 12.43 -18.78 7.07
CA THR A 177 11.33 -17.81 7.09
C THR A 177 10.01 -18.56 7.25
N ARG A 178 9.04 -17.91 7.89
CA ARG A 178 7.70 -18.45 8.03
C ARG A 178 6.65 -17.35 8.09
N PRO A 179 5.42 -17.61 7.65
CA PRO A 179 4.35 -16.65 7.73
C PRO A 179 3.77 -16.57 9.14
N LEU A 180 3.55 -15.35 9.63
CA LEU A 180 2.70 -15.05 10.78
C LEU A 180 1.59 -14.08 10.38
N PHE A 181 0.54 -14.04 11.19
CA PHE A 181 -0.66 -13.26 10.90
C PHE A 181 -0.91 -12.26 12.02
N LEU A 182 -0.82 -10.98 11.69
CA LEU A 182 -1.13 -9.89 12.62
C LEU A 182 -2.62 -9.62 12.59
N ASN A 183 -3.32 -9.99 13.65
CA ASN A 183 -4.72 -9.61 13.85
C ASN A 183 -4.81 -8.09 14.03
N LEU A 184 -5.48 -7.41 13.09
CA LEU A 184 -5.51 -5.94 13.06
C LEU A 184 -6.36 -5.33 14.19
N LYS A 185 -7.30 -6.09 14.75
CA LYS A 185 -8.12 -5.66 15.89
C LYS A 185 -7.40 -5.86 17.22
N SER A 186 -6.85 -7.05 17.45
CA SER A 186 -6.17 -7.39 18.72
C SER A 186 -4.74 -6.86 18.79
N ARG A 187 -4.14 -6.54 17.62
CA ARG A 187 -2.75 -6.13 17.43
C ARG A 187 -1.73 -7.19 17.88
N LYS A 188 -2.11 -8.46 17.82
CA LYS A 188 -1.25 -9.61 18.18
C LYS A 188 -0.91 -10.44 16.96
N LEU A 189 0.31 -10.96 16.95
CA LEU A 189 0.75 -11.97 15.99
C LEU A 189 0.30 -13.35 16.43
N GLU A 190 -0.18 -14.11 15.46
CA GLU A 190 -0.75 -15.43 15.64
C GLU A 190 -0.28 -16.34 14.49
N GLU A 191 -0.13 -17.63 14.76
CA GLU A 191 0.04 -18.64 13.72
C GLU A 191 -1.34 -19.04 13.18
N ASN A 192 -1.44 -19.23 11.87
CA ASN A 192 -2.66 -19.72 11.23
C ASN A 192 -2.29 -20.68 10.10
N GLU A 193 -2.39 -21.98 10.35
CA GLU A 193 -1.99 -23.01 9.39
C GLU A 193 -2.81 -22.99 8.10
N ILE A 194 -4.08 -22.60 8.18
CA ILE A 194 -4.98 -22.55 7.01
C ILE A 194 -4.57 -21.39 6.10
N LEU A 195 -4.40 -20.20 6.67
CA LEU A 195 -3.95 -19.03 5.91
C LEU A 195 -2.49 -19.17 5.45
N ALA A 196 -1.64 -19.88 6.20
CA ALA A 196 -0.26 -20.18 5.78
C ALA A 196 -0.19 -21.08 4.55
N GLN A 197 -1.25 -21.84 4.25
CA GLN A 197 -1.36 -22.69 3.07
C GLN A 197 -2.05 -21.99 1.88
N ASP A 198 -2.39 -20.71 2.00
CA ASP A 198 -3.17 -19.98 0.98
C ASP A 198 -2.42 -19.79 -0.35
N ASP A 199 -1.10 -20.00 -0.37
CA ASP A 199 -0.28 -19.99 -1.59
C ASP A 199 -0.63 -21.13 -2.58
N MET A 200 -1.48 -22.08 -2.19
CA MET A 200 -2.06 -23.05 -3.12
C MET A 200 -2.90 -22.35 -4.18
N ARG A 201 -2.72 -22.73 -5.46
CA ARG A 201 -3.46 -22.14 -6.59
C ARG A 201 -4.96 -22.34 -6.43
N LYS A 202 -5.65 -21.30 -5.98
CA LYS A 202 -7.11 -21.27 -5.87
C LYS A 202 -7.76 -21.07 -7.24
N PRO A 203 -9.01 -21.54 -7.45
CA PRO A 203 -9.78 -21.12 -8.60
C PRO A 203 -9.91 -19.59 -8.56
N PHE A 204 -9.89 -18.95 -9.73
CA PHE A 204 -10.03 -17.50 -9.81
C PHE A 204 -10.91 -17.16 -11.01
N ILE A 205 -11.65 -16.06 -10.86
CA ILE A 205 -12.42 -15.47 -11.97
C ILE A 205 -11.45 -15.01 -13.04
N ARG A 206 -11.62 -15.52 -14.27
CA ARG A 206 -10.74 -15.14 -15.39
C ARG A 206 -11.38 -14.00 -16.17
N LEU A 207 -10.59 -12.96 -16.42
CA LEU A 207 -11.00 -11.82 -17.22
C LEU A 207 -10.51 -12.02 -18.66
N ALA A 208 -11.36 -11.72 -19.64
CA ALA A 208 -10.93 -11.66 -21.04
C ALA A 208 -10.06 -10.43 -21.33
N THR A 209 -10.32 -9.33 -20.60
CA THR A 209 -9.64 -8.05 -20.76
C THR A 209 -8.98 -7.66 -19.45
N ASN A 210 -7.69 -7.33 -19.50
CA ASN A 210 -7.04 -6.67 -18.37
C ASN A 210 -7.44 -5.18 -18.37
N TRP A 211 -8.10 -4.74 -17.30
CA TRP A 211 -8.53 -3.35 -17.12
C TRP A 211 -7.35 -2.38 -16.91
N ASP A 212 -6.27 -2.90 -16.33
CA ASP A 212 -5.00 -2.23 -16.10
C ASP A 212 -4.12 -2.35 -17.34
N GLN A 213 -4.22 -1.36 -18.23
CA GLN A 213 -3.39 -1.24 -19.42
C GLN A 213 -2.99 0.20 -19.64
N LYS A 214 -1.78 0.40 -20.17
CA LYS A 214 -1.32 1.73 -20.59
C LYS A 214 -2.32 2.45 -21.52
N ALA A 215 -3.07 1.71 -22.32
CA ALA A 215 -4.09 2.27 -23.21
C ALA A 215 -5.33 2.80 -22.48
N SER A 216 -5.72 2.22 -21.32
CA SER A 216 -6.83 2.74 -20.51
C SER A 216 -6.42 3.95 -19.67
N GLY A 217 -5.12 4.17 -19.47
CA GLY A 217 -4.59 5.17 -18.55
C GLY A 217 -4.83 4.84 -17.08
N ILE A 218 -5.23 3.60 -16.78
CA ILE A 218 -5.46 3.09 -15.43
C ILE A 218 -4.38 2.05 -15.14
N TYR A 219 -3.72 2.19 -14.00
CA TYR A 219 -2.59 1.38 -13.58
C TYR A 219 -2.82 0.78 -12.20
N THR A 220 -2.67 -0.54 -12.05
CA THR A 220 -2.93 -1.24 -10.79
C THR A 220 -1.66 -1.87 -10.25
N THR A 221 -1.29 -1.48 -9.03
CA THR A 221 -0.13 -2.03 -8.36
C THR A 221 -0.55 -3.31 -7.63
N THR A 222 -0.07 -4.45 -8.12
CA THR A 222 -0.20 -5.74 -7.42
C THR A 222 0.99 -5.91 -6.46
N PRO A 223 0.80 -6.54 -5.28
CA PRO A 223 -0.43 -7.10 -4.70
C PRO A 223 -1.31 -6.10 -3.93
N GLY A 224 -0.93 -4.81 -3.86
CA GLY A 224 -1.57 -3.79 -3.01
C GLY A 224 -2.96 -3.31 -3.45
N GLY A 225 -3.40 -3.65 -4.67
CA GLY A 225 -4.72 -3.22 -5.17
C GLY A 225 -4.89 -1.69 -5.22
N GLU A 226 -3.76 -0.97 -5.30
CA GLU A 226 -3.71 0.47 -5.51
C GLU A 226 -3.88 0.74 -7.00
N VAL A 227 -4.85 1.59 -7.34
CA VAL A 227 -5.12 2.03 -8.71
C VAL A 227 -4.70 3.49 -8.84
N ARG A 228 -3.90 3.76 -9.87
CA ARG A 228 -3.47 5.09 -10.31
C ARG A 228 -4.11 5.39 -11.65
N ILE A 229 -4.59 6.61 -11.82
CA ILE A 229 -5.27 7.06 -13.04
C ILE A 229 -4.46 8.20 -13.64
N ASP A 230 -4.16 8.11 -14.93
CA ASP A 230 -3.56 9.21 -15.68
C ASP A 230 -4.56 10.37 -15.77
N LYS A 231 -4.10 11.58 -15.46
CA LYS A 231 -4.96 12.77 -15.50
C LYS A 231 -5.53 13.03 -16.89
N SER A 232 -4.82 12.61 -17.95
CA SER A 232 -5.28 12.75 -19.33
C SER A 232 -6.56 11.95 -19.63
N VAL A 233 -6.83 10.90 -18.86
CA VAL A 233 -8.02 10.06 -19.02
C VAL A 233 -9.11 10.35 -17.99
N LEU A 234 -8.90 11.27 -17.04
CA LEU A 234 -9.86 11.53 -15.96
C LEU A 234 -11.25 11.96 -16.49
N GLY A 235 -11.29 12.69 -17.60
CA GLY A 235 -12.55 13.12 -18.25
C GLY A 235 -13.37 11.99 -18.87
N GLN A 236 -12.83 10.76 -18.95
CA GLN A 236 -13.53 9.58 -19.44
C GLN A 236 -14.20 8.77 -18.32
N THR A 237 -13.87 9.08 -17.05
CA THR A 237 -14.48 8.43 -15.89
C THR A 237 -15.97 8.79 -15.81
N GLN A 238 -16.75 8.03 -15.04
CA GLN A 238 -18.16 8.34 -14.80
C GLN A 238 -18.36 9.40 -13.71
N PHE A 239 -17.29 9.99 -13.17
CA PHE A 239 -17.39 11.04 -12.17
C PHE A 239 -17.69 12.40 -12.81
N ASP A 240 -18.69 13.10 -12.28
CA ASP A 240 -18.92 14.49 -12.66
C ASP A 240 -17.72 15.36 -12.25
N SER A 241 -17.28 16.27 -13.13
CA SER A 241 -16.14 17.16 -12.88
C SER A 241 -16.25 18.02 -11.61
N SER A 242 -17.48 18.30 -11.15
CA SER A 242 -17.75 19.05 -9.93
C SER A 242 -17.76 18.17 -8.66
N SER A 243 -17.80 16.83 -8.82
CA SER A 243 -17.82 15.87 -7.73
C SER A 243 -16.54 15.92 -6.89
N LYS A 244 -16.65 15.49 -5.64
CA LYS A 244 -15.50 15.38 -4.75
C LYS A 244 -14.51 14.33 -5.28
N ALA A 245 -14.99 13.22 -5.82
CA ALA A 245 -14.18 12.13 -6.35
C ALA A 245 -13.27 12.61 -7.49
N TYR A 246 -13.85 13.35 -8.45
CA TYR A 246 -13.10 13.92 -9.57
C TYR A 246 -12.01 14.89 -9.07
N LYS A 247 -12.38 15.82 -8.17
CA LYS A 247 -11.44 16.79 -7.57
C LYS A 247 -10.32 16.10 -6.77
N LEU A 248 -10.60 14.98 -6.11
CA LEU A 248 -9.57 14.19 -5.42
C LEU A 248 -8.60 13.56 -6.42
N LEU A 249 -9.10 12.97 -7.51
CA LEU A 249 -8.27 12.34 -8.55
C LEU A 249 -7.37 13.36 -9.28
N GLU A 250 -7.73 14.64 -9.32
CA GLU A 250 -6.87 15.71 -9.84
C GLU A 250 -5.65 16.01 -8.94
N LYS A 251 -5.75 15.74 -7.64
CA LYS A 251 -4.67 16.05 -6.69
C LYS A 251 -3.47 15.10 -6.88
N LYS A 252 -2.27 15.62 -6.68
CA LYS A 252 -1.04 14.81 -6.69
C LYS A 252 -0.96 14.03 -5.38
N GLY A 253 -0.59 12.75 -5.43
CA GLY A 253 -0.51 11.91 -4.22
C GLY A 253 -1.83 11.22 -3.87
N THR A 254 -2.83 11.27 -4.76
CA THR A 254 -4.06 10.50 -4.65
C THR A 254 -3.84 9.06 -5.12
N THR A 255 -4.39 8.11 -4.37
CA THR A 255 -4.43 6.69 -4.69
C THR A 255 -5.88 6.21 -4.60
N VAL A 256 -6.31 5.35 -5.53
CA VAL A 256 -7.59 4.64 -5.41
C VAL A 256 -7.30 3.25 -4.83
N PHE A 257 -7.99 2.85 -3.77
CA PHE A 257 -7.86 1.53 -3.17
C PHE A 257 -9.02 0.62 -3.58
N LEU A 258 -8.71 -0.59 -4.03
CA LEU A 258 -9.66 -1.69 -4.18
C LEU A 258 -9.84 -2.37 -2.82
N LEU A 259 -10.95 -2.09 -2.14
CA LEU A 259 -11.18 -2.48 -0.75
C LEU A 259 -11.65 -3.93 -0.63
N ASN A 260 -10.73 -4.86 -0.88
CA ASN A 260 -10.94 -6.30 -0.73
C ASN A 260 -9.78 -6.93 0.06
N SER A 261 -10.10 -7.94 0.88
CA SER A 261 -9.08 -8.84 1.44
C SER A 261 -8.56 -9.77 0.35
N LYS A 262 -7.35 -10.29 0.54
CA LYS A 262 -6.65 -11.17 -0.39
C LYS A 262 -7.48 -12.41 -0.78
N ASN A 263 -8.25 -12.93 0.18
CA ASN A 263 -9.10 -14.10 0.04
C ASN A 263 -10.59 -13.77 -0.11
N SER A 264 -10.94 -12.55 -0.51
CA SER A 264 -12.34 -12.15 -0.61
C SER A 264 -13.06 -12.87 -1.77
N ALA A 265 -14.16 -13.54 -1.44
CA ALA A 265 -15.07 -14.14 -2.41
C ALA A 265 -15.81 -13.10 -3.26
N GLU A 266 -15.82 -11.84 -2.86
CA GLU A 266 -16.41 -10.75 -3.62
C GLU A 266 -15.37 -9.91 -4.37
N SER A 267 -14.09 -10.32 -4.40
CA SER A 267 -13.01 -9.50 -4.97
C SER A 267 -13.34 -9.02 -6.39
N PHE A 268 -13.78 -9.93 -7.26
CA PHE A 268 -14.11 -9.57 -8.64
C PHE A 268 -15.29 -8.58 -8.74
N SER A 269 -16.41 -8.83 -8.06
CA SER A 269 -17.59 -7.96 -8.17
C SER A 269 -17.33 -6.57 -7.58
N ARG A 270 -16.56 -6.51 -6.48
CA ARG A 270 -16.12 -5.25 -5.86
C ARG A 270 -15.18 -4.47 -6.78
N GLU A 271 -14.20 -5.14 -7.37
CA GLU A 271 -13.29 -4.52 -8.33
C GLU A 271 -14.04 -4.03 -9.56
N ALA A 272 -14.90 -4.87 -10.16
CA ALA A 272 -15.74 -4.49 -11.30
C ALA A 272 -16.54 -3.22 -11.03
N ALA A 273 -17.16 -3.11 -9.84
CA ALA A 273 -17.90 -1.91 -9.45
C ALA A 273 -17.03 -0.65 -9.37
N VAL A 274 -15.78 -0.75 -8.90
CA VAL A 274 -14.83 0.37 -8.90
C VAL A 274 -14.43 0.72 -10.34
N TYR A 275 -14.01 -0.26 -11.14
CA TYR A 275 -13.58 -0.01 -12.51
C TYR A 275 -14.70 0.54 -13.40
N SER A 276 -15.95 0.15 -13.17
CA SER A 276 -17.11 0.78 -13.84
C SER A 276 -17.13 2.29 -13.64
N LEU A 277 -16.78 2.79 -12.45
CA LEU A 277 -16.71 4.25 -12.21
C LEU A 277 -15.50 4.90 -12.87
N LEU A 278 -14.38 4.19 -12.97
CA LEU A 278 -13.12 4.71 -13.51
C LEU A 278 -13.04 4.67 -15.04
N MET A 279 -13.85 3.86 -15.69
CA MET A 279 -13.85 3.66 -17.13
C MET A 279 -15.01 4.39 -17.82
N PRO A 280 -14.93 4.61 -19.14
CA PRO A 280 -16.08 5.07 -19.91
C PRO A 280 -17.27 4.14 -19.73
N ASP A 281 -18.48 4.69 -19.77
CA ASP A 281 -19.76 3.95 -19.72
C ASP A 281 -19.90 2.90 -20.84
N THR A 282 -19.21 3.10 -21.97
CA THR A 282 -19.12 2.13 -23.08
C THR A 282 -18.32 0.87 -22.75
N VAL A 283 -17.54 0.83 -21.67
CA VAL A 283 -16.73 -0.33 -21.31
C VAL A 283 -17.55 -1.29 -20.45
N ASN A 284 -17.74 -2.52 -20.95
CA ASN A 284 -18.35 -3.59 -20.18
C ASN A 284 -17.31 -4.33 -19.34
N VAL A 285 -17.27 -4.05 -18.03
CA VAL A 285 -16.35 -4.75 -17.10
C VAL A 285 -16.67 -6.23 -16.95
N TYR A 286 -17.88 -6.69 -17.30
CA TYR A 286 -18.27 -8.11 -17.26
C TYR A 286 -18.03 -8.84 -18.57
N GLU A 287 -17.42 -8.21 -19.59
CA GLU A 287 -17.20 -8.81 -20.90
C GLU A 287 -16.37 -10.10 -20.82
N ALA A 288 -16.95 -11.20 -21.29
CA ALA A 288 -16.35 -12.53 -21.37
C ALA A 288 -15.64 -12.99 -20.07
N VAL A 289 -16.23 -12.67 -18.92
CA VAL A 289 -15.75 -13.10 -17.61
C VAL A 289 -16.03 -14.58 -17.43
N THR A 290 -15.01 -15.35 -17.05
CA THR A 290 -15.14 -16.80 -16.82
C THR A 290 -15.22 -17.13 -15.33
N ILE A 291 -16.33 -17.75 -14.93
CA ILE A 291 -16.54 -18.32 -13.60
C ILE A 291 -16.12 -19.79 -13.64
N PRO A 292 -15.14 -20.21 -12.81
CA PRO A 292 -14.69 -21.60 -12.81
C PRO A 292 -15.67 -22.52 -12.03
N PRO A 293 -15.70 -23.83 -12.34
CA PRO A 293 -16.62 -24.80 -11.74
C PRO A 293 -16.64 -24.84 -10.20
N GLU A 294 -15.50 -24.59 -9.59
CA GLU A 294 -15.30 -24.68 -8.13
C GLU A 294 -16.11 -23.65 -7.37
N VAL A 295 -16.52 -22.55 -8.02
CA VAL A 295 -17.26 -21.43 -7.41
C VAL A 295 -18.56 -21.11 -8.15
N SER A 296 -19.01 -22.01 -9.03
CA SER A 296 -20.32 -21.89 -9.68
C SER A 296 -21.40 -22.71 -9.00
N VAL A 297 -22.66 -22.28 -9.15
CA VAL A 297 -23.85 -22.91 -8.56
C VAL A 297 -24.08 -24.34 -9.05
N ASP A 298 -23.78 -24.64 -10.31
CA ASP A 298 -24.01 -25.94 -10.96
C ASP A 298 -22.72 -26.76 -11.14
N SER A 299 -21.59 -26.26 -10.64
CA SER A 299 -20.27 -26.86 -10.81
C SER A 299 -19.85 -27.03 -12.27
N GLN A 300 -20.30 -26.13 -13.14
CA GLN A 300 -19.82 -25.98 -14.52
C GLN A 300 -19.10 -24.64 -14.72
N GLU A 301 -18.29 -24.57 -15.76
CA GLU A 301 -17.66 -23.31 -16.16
C GLU A 301 -18.67 -22.46 -16.93
N HIS A 302 -18.74 -21.16 -16.61
CA HIS A 302 -19.62 -20.20 -17.28
C HIS A 302 -18.83 -19.01 -17.79
N ILE A 303 -19.07 -18.61 -19.04
CA ILE A 303 -18.61 -17.34 -19.59
C ILE A 303 -19.81 -16.39 -19.57
N VAL A 304 -19.69 -15.28 -18.85
CA VAL A 304 -20.74 -14.28 -18.67
C VAL A 304 -20.35 -12.96 -19.30
N ASN A 305 -21.34 -12.13 -19.65
CA ASN A 305 -21.15 -10.82 -20.27
C ASN A 305 -21.90 -9.70 -19.56
N SER A 306 -22.48 -9.97 -18.40
CA SER A 306 -23.26 -9.00 -17.62
C SER A 306 -23.19 -9.33 -16.13
N LYS A 307 -23.52 -8.34 -15.30
CA LYS A 307 -23.63 -8.54 -13.86
C LYS A 307 -24.74 -9.54 -13.53
N GLU A 308 -25.87 -9.48 -14.23
CA GLU A 308 -27.02 -10.36 -14.01
C GLU A 308 -26.69 -11.83 -14.29
N GLU A 309 -25.89 -12.10 -15.33
CA GLU A 309 -25.38 -13.44 -15.60
C GLU A 309 -24.34 -13.88 -14.58
N PHE A 310 -23.44 -12.99 -14.17
CA PHE A 310 -22.46 -13.29 -13.13
C PHE A 310 -23.17 -13.69 -11.82
N ASP A 311 -24.11 -12.87 -11.36
CA ASP A 311 -24.88 -13.11 -10.13
C ASP A 311 -25.74 -14.39 -10.22
N ARG A 312 -26.13 -14.82 -11.43
CA ARG A 312 -26.88 -16.05 -11.64
C ARG A 312 -26.02 -17.31 -11.47
N TYR A 313 -24.79 -17.27 -11.95
CA TYR A 313 -23.93 -18.46 -12.01
C TYR A 313 -22.87 -18.53 -10.90
N TYR A 314 -22.51 -17.41 -10.30
CA TYR A 314 -21.53 -17.36 -9.22
C TYR A 314 -22.16 -17.76 -7.88
N ASP A 315 -21.56 -18.74 -7.20
CA ASP A 315 -21.97 -19.16 -5.86
C ASP A 315 -21.06 -18.53 -4.81
N LEU A 316 -21.55 -17.46 -4.20
CA LEU A 316 -20.81 -16.70 -3.19
C LEU A 316 -20.48 -17.54 -1.94
N GLU A 317 -21.39 -18.38 -1.47
CA GLU A 317 -21.17 -19.18 -0.27
C GLU A 317 -20.16 -20.30 -0.51
N LYS A 318 -20.22 -20.91 -1.70
CA LYS A 318 -19.20 -21.86 -2.16
C LYS A 318 -17.83 -21.19 -2.28
N ALA A 319 -17.77 -19.98 -2.85
CA ALA A 319 -16.54 -19.22 -2.98
C ALA A 319 -15.93 -18.85 -1.62
N LYS A 320 -16.73 -18.39 -0.64
CA LYS A 320 -16.24 -18.08 0.72
C LYS A 320 -15.54 -19.26 1.39
N LYS A 321 -16.04 -20.48 1.17
CA LYS A 321 -15.44 -21.73 1.68
C LYS A 321 -14.14 -22.04 0.94
N VAL A 322 -14.17 -22.03 -0.39
CA VAL A 322 -12.99 -22.32 -1.23
C VAL A 322 -11.85 -21.33 -0.96
N TYR A 323 -12.17 -20.07 -0.68
CA TYR A 323 -11.18 -19.04 -0.41
C TYR A 323 -10.79 -18.93 1.06
N HIS A 324 -11.38 -19.70 1.97
CA HIS A 324 -11.11 -19.59 3.41
C HIS A 324 -11.41 -18.20 3.96
N GLU A 325 -12.50 -17.56 3.51
CA GLU A 325 -12.94 -16.26 4.05
C GLU A 325 -13.69 -16.43 5.39
N THR A 326 -14.41 -17.54 5.52
CA THR A 326 -15.33 -17.80 6.64
C THR A 326 -15.10 -19.12 7.40
N GLU A 327 -14.38 -20.08 6.82
CA GLU A 327 -14.26 -21.46 7.33
C GLU A 327 -12.89 -22.09 7.12
#